data_AF-A0A3D4GVN1-F1
#
_entry.id   AF-A0A3D4GVN1-F1
#
_cell.length_a   1.000
_cell.length_b   1.000
_cell.length_c   1.000
_cell.angle_alpha   90.00
_cell.angle_beta   90.00
_cell.angle_gamma   90.00
#
_symmetry.space_group_name_H-M   'P 1'
#
loop_
_entity.id
_entity.type
_entity.pdbx_description
1 polymer ?
#
loop_
_entity_poly.entity_id
_entity_poly.type
_entity_poly.pdbx_seq_one_letter_code
_entity_poly.pdbx_strand_id
1 'polypeptide(L)' 'KFVEVFPDEGDVNMLEALRTLKEVDYPYMIMPDHVPGISGSEAGRVGFAFTFGYIHAALQAVNES' A
#
# COMPACT_ATOMS: atom_id res chain seq x y z
N LYS A 1 9.11 17.30 10.49
CA LYS A 1 9.25 16.08 11.32
C LYS A 1 8.82 14.90 10.46
N PHE A 2 9.55 13.80 10.43
CA PHE A 2 9.14 12.60 9.72
C PHE A 2 8.06 11.85 10.52
N VAL A 3 7.03 11.34 9.83
CA VAL A 3 5.94 10.54 10.40
C VAL A 3 5.53 9.49 9.35
N GLU A 4 5.41 8.24 9.77
CA GLU A 4 4.84 7.16 8.95
C GLU A 4 3.31 7.21 9.02
N VAL A 5 2.65 7.07 7.87
CA VAL A 5 1.20 7.24 7.70
C VAL A 5 0.65 6.15 6.78
N PHE A 6 -0.68 6.08 6.63
CA PHE A 6 -1.29 5.13 5.70
C PHE A 6 -0.97 5.47 4.24
N PRO A 7 -1.09 4.50 3.31
CA PRO A 7 -0.70 4.68 1.90
C PRO A 7 -1.41 5.82 1.17
N ASP A 8 -2.54 6.29 1.68
CA ASP A 8 -3.38 7.36 1.13
C ASP A 8 -3.20 8.72 1.83
N GLU A 9 -2.37 8.78 2.87
CA GLU A 9 -2.18 9.97 3.72
C GLU A 9 -0.77 10.59 3.59
N GLY A 10 0.11 9.95 2.83
CA GLY A 10 1.51 10.34 2.67
C GLY A 10 1.81 11.16 1.41
N ASP A 11 3.09 11.51 1.26
CA ASP A 11 3.60 12.25 0.10
C ASP A 11 3.85 11.36 -1.13
N VAL A 12 3.78 10.04 -0.98
CA VAL A 12 4.06 9.07 -2.06
C VAL A 12 2.81 8.80 -2.89
N ASN A 13 2.88 9.04 -4.20
CA ASN A 13 1.85 8.62 -5.13
C ASN A 13 1.93 7.12 -5.40
N MET A 14 1.16 6.34 -4.63
CA MET A 14 1.19 4.88 -4.72
C MET A 14 0.81 4.33 -6.10
N LEU A 15 -0.10 5.00 -6.83
CA LEU A 15 -0.47 4.55 -8.18
C LEU A 15 0.67 4.75 -9.19
N GLU A 16 1.42 5.84 -9.07
CA GLU A 16 2.60 6.07 -9.91
C GLU A 16 3.71 5.07 -9.61
N ALA A 17 3.99 4.80 -8.33
CA ALA A 17 4.94 3.76 -7.94
C ALA A 17 4.57 2.39 -8.52
N LEU A 18 3.29 1.99 -8.44
CA LEU A 18 2.83 0.72 -8.99
C LEU A 18 2.90 0.68 -10.53
N ARG A 19 2.64 1.80 -11.22
CA ARG A 19 2.84 1.88 -12.68
C ARG A 19 4.30 1.68 -13.06
N THR A 20 5.23 2.30 -12.33
CA THR A 20 6.66 2.09 -12.56
C THR A 20 7.08 0.65 -12.33
N LEU A 21 6.51 -0.04 -11.33
CA LEU A 21 6.76 -1.48 -11.13
C LEU A 21 6.18 -2.34 -12.26
N LYS A 22 5.02 -1.96 -12.81
CA LYS A 22 4.42 -2.61 -14.00
C LYS A 22 5.29 -2.42 -15.25
N GLU A 23 5.88 -1.25 -15.46
CA GLU A 23 6.75 -0.94 -16.62
C GLU A 23 7.97 -1.86 -16.73
N VAL A 24 8.42 -2.43 -15.61
CA VAL A 24 9.58 -3.34 -15.54
C VAL A 24 9.17 -4.80 -15.33
N ASP A 25 7.89 -5.13 -15.54
CA ASP A 25 7.34 -6.49 -15.37
C ASP A 25 7.68 -7.12 -14.01
N TYR A 26 7.63 -6.34 -12.92
CA TYR A 26 7.97 -6.83 -11.59
C TYR A 26 7.03 -7.99 -11.16
N PRO A 27 7.53 -9.23 -10.97
CA PRO A 27 6.67 -10.41 -10.88
C PRO A 27 6.39 -10.86 -9.44
N TYR A 28 6.86 -10.10 -8.44
CA TYR A 28 6.82 -10.50 -7.04
C TYR A 28 5.80 -9.71 -6.23
N MET A 29 5.60 -10.14 -4.98
CA MET A 29 4.67 -9.53 -4.05
C MET A 29 5.04 -8.08 -3.74
N ILE A 30 4.02 -7.22 -3.69
CA ILE A 30 4.10 -5.89 -3.09
C ILE A 30 3.67 -5.99 -1.62
N MET A 31 4.62 -5.79 -0.72
CA MET A 31 4.46 -6.00 0.72
C MET A 31 4.27 -4.66 1.45
N PRO A 32 3.25 -4.52 2.31
CA PRO A 32 3.23 -3.46 3.32
C PRO A 32 4.43 -3.60 4.26
N ASP A 33 5.17 -2.52 4.48
CA ASP A 33 6.30 -2.51 5.43
C ASP A 33 5.82 -2.07 6.82
N HIS A 34 6.00 -0.80 7.17
CA HIS A 34 5.48 -0.22 8.41
C HIS A 34 4.05 0.27 8.19
N VAL A 35 3.15 -0.10 9.09
CA VAL A 35 1.74 0.31 9.04
C VAL A 35 1.35 0.93 10.36
N PRO A 36 0.73 2.13 10.38
CA PRO A 36 0.22 2.72 11.60
C PRO A 36 -0.76 1.78 12.32
N GLY A 37 -0.68 1.77 13.65
CA GLY A 37 -1.65 1.04 14.47
C GLY A 37 -3.02 1.71 14.39
N ILE A 38 -4.08 0.92 14.29
CA ILE A 38 -5.46 1.41 14.40
C ILE A 38 -6.04 1.16 15.80
N SER A 39 -7.14 1.84 16.15
CA SER A 39 -7.86 1.55 17.39
C SER A 39 -8.53 0.17 17.35
N GLY A 40 -8.45 -0.57 18.45
CA GLY A 40 -9.16 -1.85 18.62
C GLY A 40 -8.23 -3.02 18.95
N SER A 41 -8.82 -4.23 19.03
CA SER A 41 -8.05 -5.46 19.19
C SER A 41 -7.24 -5.75 17.94
N GLU A 42 -6.06 -6.35 18.11
CA GLU A 42 -5.19 -6.76 16.99
C GLU A 42 -4.77 -5.59 16.07
N ALA A 43 -4.63 -4.38 16.62
CA ALA A 43 -4.36 -3.12 15.90
C ALA A 43 -3.38 -3.25 14.71
N GLY A 44 -2.22 -3.90 14.92
CA GLY A 44 -1.24 -4.10 13.86
C GLY A 44 -1.75 -5.00 12.74
N ARG A 45 -2.39 -6.14 13.07
CA ARG A 45 -2.90 -7.08 12.05
C ARG A 45 -4.00 -6.45 11.21
N VAL A 46 -4.89 -5.66 11.83
CA VAL A 46 -5.98 -4.99 11.11
C VAL A 46 -5.43 -3.86 10.23
N GLY A 47 -4.45 -3.10 10.70
CA GLY A 47 -3.75 -2.11 9.87
C GLY A 47 -3.08 -2.75 8.64
N PHE A 48 -2.37 -3.86 8.84
CA PHE A 48 -1.79 -4.64 7.74
C PHE A 48 -2.84 -5.12 6.75
N ALA A 49 -3.97 -5.64 7.25
CA ALA A 49 -5.07 -6.11 6.40
C ALA A 49 -5.65 -4.97 5.54
N PHE A 50 -5.84 -3.78 6.12
CA PHE A 50 -6.25 -2.58 5.38
C PHE A 50 -5.25 -2.25 4.27
N THR A 51 -3.96 -2.23 4.59
CA THR A 51 -2.90 -1.85 3.65
C THR A 51 -2.78 -2.84 2.49
N PHE A 52 -2.90 -4.14 2.77
CA PHE A 52 -2.99 -5.16 1.71
C PHE A 52 -4.21 -4.96 0.81
N GLY A 53 -5.38 -4.65 1.38
CA GLY A 53 -6.59 -4.34 0.62
C GLY A 53 -6.40 -3.15 -0.31
N TYR A 54 -5.78 -2.07 0.19
CA TYR A 54 -5.43 -0.90 -0.60
C TYR A 54 -4.50 -1.27 -1.78
N ILE A 55 -3.39 -1.98 -1.52
CA ILE A 55 -2.43 -2.40 -2.56
C ILE A 55 -3.13 -3.26 -3.61
N HIS A 56 -3.99 -4.20 -3.20
CA HIS A 56 -4.70 -5.08 -4.12
C HIS A 56 -5.64 -4.29 -5.06
N ALA A 57 -6.41 -3.34 -4.52
CA ALA A 57 -7.26 -2.48 -5.33
C ALA A 57 -6.45 -1.56 -6.27
N ALA A 58 -5.35 -1.01 -5.78
CA ALA A 58 -4.47 -0.16 -6.59
C ALA A 58 -3.82 -0.93 -7.74
N LEU A 59 -3.39 -2.18 -7.51
CA LEU A 59 -2.89 -3.08 -8.56
C LEU A 59 -3.96 -3.37 -9.62
N GLN A 60 -5.21 -3.62 -9.22
CA GLN A 60 -6.31 -3.79 -10.17
C GLN A 60 -6.50 -2.53 -11.03
N ALA A 61 -6.57 -1.36 -10.41
CA ALA A 61 -6.74 -0.09 -11.11
C ALA A 61 -5.60 0.20 -12.10
N VAL A 62 -4.35 -0.11 -11.73
CA VAL A 62 -3.18 0.06 -12.60
C VAL A 62 -3.15 -0.96 -13.75
N ASN A 63 -3.74 -2.15 -13.56
CA ASN A 63 -3.82 -3.17 -14.60
C ASN A 63 -4.95 -2.93 -15.61
N GLU A 64 -6.03 -2.25 -15.20
CA GLU A 64 -7.15 -1.88 -16.07
C GLU A 64 -6.90 -0.63 -16.92
N SER A 65 -5.85 0.14 -16.60
CA SER A 65 -5.36 1.29 -17.38
C SER A 65 -4.23 0.92 -18.33
#